data_AF-A0A845E5P3-F1
#
_entry.id   AF-A0A845E5P3-F1
#
_cell.length_a   1.000
_cell.length_b   1.000
_cell.length_c   1.000
_cell.angle_alpha   90.00
_cell.angle_beta   90.00
_cell.angle_gamma   90.00
#
_symmetry.space_group_name_H-M   'P 1'
#
loop_
_entity.id
_entity.type
_entity.pdbx_description
1 polymer ?
#
loop_
_entity_poly.entity_id
_entity_poly.type
_entity_poly.pdbx_seq_one_letter_code
_entity_poly.pdbx_strand_id
1 'polypeptide(L)'
;MKRIVTFLFGRPYKESKLMTLYYWVAVYMYIIAAVFLLTAAILTGDGEFWLSFIMGLVVFPLMFRFVYGVVTRVNQAIFKS
;
A
#
# COMPACT_ATOMS: atom_id res chain seq x y z
N MET A 1 -3.83 13.35 -6.81
CA MET A 1 -3.85 11.93 -6.36
C MET A 1 -2.73 11.08 -6.90
N LYS A 2 -2.54 10.95 -8.24
CA LYS A 2 -1.55 10.01 -8.80
C LYS A 2 -0.12 10.20 -8.29
N ARG A 3 0.37 11.43 -8.10
CA ARG A 3 1.74 11.70 -7.60
C ARG A 3 1.98 11.18 -6.18
N ILE A 4 1.05 11.42 -5.25
CA ILE A 4 1.18 10.98 -3.85
C ILE A 4 1.10 9.45 -3.76
N VAL A 5 0.13 8.83 -4.45
CA VAL A 5 0.03 7.37 -4.50
C VAL A 5 1.30 6.76 -5.10
N THR A 6 1.85 7.34 -6.17
CA THR A 6 3.10 6.86 -6.75
C THR A 6 4.32 7.09 -5.84
N PHE A 7 4.31 8.18 -5.07
CA PHE A 7 5.34 8.46 -4.07
C PHE A 7 5.29 7.52 -2.88
N LEU A 8 4.10 7.07 -2.45
CA LEU A 8 3.94 6.16 -1.32
C LEU A 8 4.10 4.69 -1.72
N PHE A 9 3.44 4.27 -2.81
CA PHE A 9 3.30 2.88 -3.21
C PHE A 9 4.16 2.47 -4.42
N GLY A 10 4.83 3.43 -5.06
CA GLY A 10 5.63 3.15 -6.26
C GLY A 10 4.80 3.22 -7.54
N ARG A 11 5.35 2.72 -8.65
CA ARG A 11 4.65 2.73 -9.94
C ARG A 11 3.97 1.38 -10.16
N PRO A 12 2.72 1.34 -10.65
CA PRO A 12 2.07 0.09 -11.00
C PRO A 12 2.79 -0.59 -12.16
N TYR A 13 2.89 -1.92 -12.12
CA TYR A 13 3.48 -2.71 -13.19
C TYR A 13 2.51 -2.87 -14.36
N LYS A 14 2.73 -2.08 -15.41
CA LYS A 14 1.79 -1.93 -16.54
C LYS A 14 1.73 -3.09 -17.52
N GLU A 15 2.70 -3.99 -17.49
CA GLU A 15 2.80 -5.07 -18.48
C GLU A 15 1.91 -6.27 -18.14
N SER A 16 1.46 -6.37 -16.88
CA SER A 16 0.44 -7.34 -16.47
C SER A 16 -0.79 -6.62 -15.93
N LYS A 17 -1.93 -6.81 -16.60
CA LYS A 17 -3.24 -6.27 -16.15
C LYS A 17 -3.60 -6.77 -14.76
N LEU A 18 -3.29 -8.04 -14.46
CA LEU A 18 -3.54 -8.66 -13.16
C LEU A 18 -2.71 -7.98 -12.06
N MET A 19 -1.41 -7.74 -12.29
CA MET A 19 -0.55 -7.05 -11.32
C MET A 19 -0.93 -5.59 -11.14
N THR A 20 -1.43 -4.93 -12.18
CA THR A 20 -1.99 -3.58 -12.09
C THR A 20 -3.28 -3.57 -11.25
N LEU A 21 -4.15 -4.58 -11.42
CA LEU A 21 -5.36 -4.72 -10.61
C LEU A 21 -5.01 -4.93 -9.14
N TYR A 22 -4.13 -5.88 -8.82
CA TYR A 22 -3.68 -6.13 -7.44
C TYR A 22 -3.09 -4.88 -6.79
N TYR A 23 -2.30 -4.11 -7.54
CA TYR A 23 -1.76 -2.84 -7.07
C TYR A 23 -2.87 -1.88 -6.61
N TRP A 24 -3.88 -1.66 -7.45
CA TRP A 24 -4.95 -0.73 -7.13
C TRP A 24 -5.83 -1.26 -6.00
N VAL A 25 -6.15 -2.55 -5.99
CA VAL A 25 -6.91 -3.18 -4.89
C VAL A 25 -6.18 -2.98 -3.55
N ALA A 26 -4.87 -3.20 -3.49
CA ALA A 26 -4.09 -2.98 -2.28
C ALA A 26 -4.11 -1.51 -1.83
N VAL A 27 -3.97 -0.56 -2.76
CA VAL A 27 -4.05 0.88 -2.47
C VAL A 27 -5.44 1.26 -1.93
N TYR A 28 -6.52 0.77 -2.53
CA TYR A 28 -7.88 1.05 -2.05
C TYR A 28 -8.14 0.44 -0.67
N MET A 29 -7.76 -0.81 -0.46
CA MET A 29 -7.90 -1.47 0.84
C MET A 29 -7.10 -0.77 1.93
N TYR A 30 -5.91 -0.28 1.62
CA TYR A 30 -5.12 0.54 2.54
C TYR A 30 -5.82 1.84 2.92
N ILE A 31 -6.39 2.57 1.94
CA ILE A 31 -7.11 3.83 2.21
C ILE A 31 -8.30 3.55 3.14
N ILE A 32 -9.04 2.48 2.87
CA ILE A 32 -10.17 2.05 3.71
C ILE A 32 -9.68 1.74 5.14
N ALA A 33 -8.63 0.93 5.27
CA ALA A 33 -8.06 0.58 6.57
C ALA A 33 -7.55 1.81 7.34
N ALA A 34 -6.91 2.76 6.67
CA ALA A 34 -6.44 4.00 7.27
C ALA A 34 -7.61 4.85 7.82
N VAL A 35 -8.74 4.91 7.11
CA VAL A 35 -9.94 5.60 7.59
C VAL A 35 -10.51 4.92 8.84
N PHE A 36 -10.57 3.59 8.86
CA PHE A 36 -11.01 2.84 10.05
C PHE A 36 -10.09 3.07 11.25
N LEU A 37 -8.78 3.00 11.05
CA LEU A 37 -7.79 3.26 12.12
C LEU A 37 -7.88 4.70 12.65
N LEU A 38 -8.06 5.68 11.75
CA LEU A 38 -8.26 7.07 12.15
C LEU A 38 -9.53 7.23 12.99
N THR A 39 -10.61 6.58 12.57
CA THR A 39 -11.89 6.61 13.28
C THR A 39 -11.74 6.00 14.68
N ALA A 40 -11.06 4.85 14.78
CA ALA A 40 -10.76 4.22 16.06
C ALA A 40 -9.90 5.12 16.95
N ALA A 41 -8.84 5.74 16.41
CA ALA A 41 -7.98 6.65 17.17
C ALA A 41 -8.74 7.87 17.72
N ILE A 42 -9.65 8.45 16.93
CA ILE A 42 -10.50 9.57 17.36
C ILE A 42 -11.48 9.14 18.46
N LEU A 43 -12.13 7.98 18.31
CA LEU A 43 -13.15 7.51 19.25
C LEU A 43 -12.56 7.05 20.58
N THR A 44 -11.39 6.40 20.56
CA THR A 44 -10.74 5.91 21.78
C THR A 44 -9.94 7.02 22.48
N GLY A 45 -9.38 7.98 21.74
CA GLY A 45 -8.60 9.09 22.29
C GLY A 45 -7.26 8.70 22.90
N ASP A 46 -6.84 7.44 22.76
CA ASP A 46 -5.64 6.89 23.39
C ASP A 46 -4.39 7.04 22.49
N GLY A 47 -3.25 7.33 23.12
CA GLY A 47 -1.97 7.53 22.45
C GLY A 47 -1.48 6.30 21.70
N GLU A 48 -1.80 5.09 22.16
CA GLU A 48 -1.43 3.84 21.49
C GLU A 48 -2.11 3.68 20.12
N PHE A 49 -3.36 4.12 20.00
CA PHE A 49 -4.09 4.08 18.73
C PHE A 49 -3.55 5.13 17.74
N TRP A 50 -3.18 6.31 18.22
CA TRP A 50 -2.49 7.31 17.40
C TRP A 50 -1.15 6.81 16.89
N LEU A 51 -0.37 6.15 17.76
CA LEU A 51 0.90 5.54 17.37
C LEU A 51 0.69 4.45 16.32
N SER A 52 -0.29 3.56 16.54
CA SER A 52 -0.65 2.49 15.62
C SER A 52 -1.12 3.02 14.26
N PHE A 53 -1.90 4.10 14.26
CA PHE A 53 -2.32 4.77 13.04
C PHE A 53 -1.12 5.32 12.26
N ILE A 54 -0.23 6.08 12.91
CA ILE A 54 0.96 6.64 12.26
C ILE A 54 1.88 5.54 11.73
N MET A 55 2.11 4.49 12.53
CA MET A 55 2.89 3.32 12.11
C MET A 55 2.28 2.66 10.89
N GLY A 56 0.97 2.37 10.91
CA GLY A 56 0.26 1.81 9.75
C GLY A 56 0.39 2.71 8.51
N LEU A 57 0.35 4.02 8.70
CA LEU A 57 0.38 5.00 7.62
C LEU A 57 1.75 5.10 6.92
N VAL A 58 2.83 4.80 7.63
CA VAL A 58 4.21 4.91 7.13
C VAL A 58 4.77 3.53 6.74
N VAL A 59 4.60 2.53 7.61
CA VAL A 59 5.20 1.20 7.44
C VAL A 59 4.55 0.45 6.28
N PHE A 60 3.22 0.53 6.15
CA PHE A 60 2.53 -0.23 5.11
C PHE A 60 2.95 0.20 3.69
N PRO A 61 2.97 1.49 3.31
CA PRO A 61 3.45 1.89 1.98
C PRO A 61 4.88 1.41 1.67
N LEU A 62 5.77 1.44 2.67
CA LEU A 62 7.15 0.98 2.53
C LEU A 62 7.22 -0.54 2.31
N MET A 63 6.52 -1.31 3.14
CA MET A 63 6.45 -2.78 2.99
C MET A 63 5.81 -3.17 1.65
N PHE A 64 4.70 -2.52 1.29
CA PHE A 64 4.03 -2.76 0.01
C PHE A 64 4.98 -2.52 -1.17
N ARG A 65 5.71 -1.39 -1.16
CA ARG A 65 6.69 -1.09 -2.21
C ARG A 65 7.74 -2.18 -2.36
N PHE A 66 8.26 -2.67 -1.24
CA PHE A 66 9.26 -3.71 -1.24
C PHE A 66 8.69 -5.02 -1.81
N VAL A 67 7.60 -5.51 -1.25
CA VAL A 67 6.98 -6.79 -1.64
C VAL A 67 6.48 -6.74 -3.08
N TYR A 68 5.73 -5.70 -3.46
CA TYR A 68 5.25 -5.53 -4.83
C TYR A 68 6.42 -5.39 -5.83
N GLY A 69 7.50 -4.71 -5.44
CA GLY A 69 8.72 -4.61 -6.23
C GLY A 69 9.40 -5.96 -6.46
N VAL A 70 9.49 -6.80 -5.43
CA VAL A 70 10.05 -8.16 -5.55
C VAL A 70 9.16 -9.03 -6.44
N VAL A 71 7.85 -9.05 -6.19
CA VAL A 71 6.89 -9.85 -6.96
C VAL A 71 6.90 -9.48 -8.44
N THR A 72 6.94 -8.18 -8.75
CA THR A 72 6.97 -7.73 -10.15
C THR A 72 8.27 -8.10 -10.86
N ARG A 73 9.43 -8.03 -10.18
CA ARG A 73 10.71 -8.50 -10.74
C ARG A 73 10.73 -10.01 -10.98
N VAL A 74 10.22 -10.80 -10.05
CA VAL A 74 10.11 -12.27 -10.22
C VAL A 74 9.17 -12.59 -11.39
N ASN A 75 8.02 -11.92 -11.46
CA ASN A 75 7.08 -12.10 -12.57
C ASN A 75 7.69 -11.70 -13.92
N GLN A 76 8.51 -10.64 -13.97
CA GLN A 76 9.28 -10.30 -15.17
C GLN A 76 10.28 -11.41 -15.54
N ALA A 77 11.05 -11.92 -14.57
CA ALA A 77 12.04 -12.96 -14.82
C ALA A 77 11.42 -14.28 -15.32
N ILE A 78 10.22 -14.65 -14.86
CA ILE A 78 9.54 -15.89 -15.25
C ILE A 78 8.85 -15.77 -16.61
N PHE A 79 8.13 -14.67 -16.86
CA PHE A 79 7.28 -14.53 -18.04
C PHE A 79 7.90 -13.73 -19.18
N LYS A 80 9.11 -13.16 -18.97
CA LYS A 80 9.86 -12.44 -20.00
C LYS A 80 11.30 -12.95 -20.19
N SER A 81 11.66 -14.08 -19.56
CA SER A 81 12.79 -14.90 -20.00
C SER A 81 12.41 -15.69 -21.25
#